data_AF-A0A2N2AN68-F1
#
_entry.id   AF-A0A2N2AN68-F1
#
_cell.length_a   1.000
_cell.length_b   1.000
_cell.length_c   1.000
_cell.angle_alpha   90.00
_cell.angle_beta   90.00
_cell.angle_gamma   90.00
#
_symmetry.space_group_name_H-M   'P 1'
#
loop_
_entity.id
_entity.type
_entity.pdbx_description
1 polymer ?
#
loop_
_entity_poly.entity_id
_entity_poly.type
_entity_poly.pdbx_seq_one_letter_code
_entity_poly.pdbx_strand_id
1 'polypeptide(L)' 'MIGGRDYSGHALDRMQGRGVPPSAVEDAIQNGASKPGNQPDTTVHTGENGVTVVTGSRGNVITVITR' A
#
# COMPACT_ATOMS: atom_id res chain seq x y z
N MET A 1 -8.05 -9.31 -5.60
CA MET A 1 -7.36 -9.75 -4.38
C MET A 1 -6.00 -10.34 -4.73
N ILE A 2 -4.94 -9.95 -4.02
CA ILE A 2 -3.59 -10.53 -4.13
C ILE A 2 -3.13 -10.84 -2.71
N GLY A 3 -2.68 -12.07 -2.44
CA GLY A 3 -2.19 -12.44 -1.10
C GLY A 3 -3.21 -12.27 0.05
N GLY A 4 -4.52 -12.33 -0.24
CA GLY A 4 -5.58 -12.10 0.75
C GLY A 4 -5.94 -10.62 0.98
N ARG A 5 -5.30 -9.69 0.26
CA ARG A 5 -5.62 -8.25 0.33
C ARG A 5 -6.29 -7.75 -0.94
N ASP A 6 -7.26 -6.86 -0.77
CA ASP A 6 -7.90 -6.18 -1.89
C ASP A 6 -7.11 -4.96 -2.34
N TYR A 7 -6.97 -4.82 -3.65
CA TYR A 7 -6.26 -3.72 -4.29
C TYR A 7 -7.22 -3.01 -5.23
N SER A 8 -7.23 -1.69 -5.17
CA SER A 8 -7.92 -0.89 -6.18
C SER A 8 -7.23 -1.07 -7.55
N GLY A 9 -7.97 -0.86 -8.65
CA GLY A 9 -7.38 -0.85 -9.99
C GLY A 9 -6.20 0.13 -10.10
N HIS A 10 -6.35 1.30 -9.49
CA HIS A 10 -5.28 2.30 -9.44
C HIS A 10 -4.03 1.81 -8.69
N ALA A 11 -4.19 1.07 -7.60
CA ALA A 11 -3.05 0.50 -6.87
C ALA A 11 -2.32 -0.55 -7.72
N LEU A 12 -3.06 -1.41 -8.42
CA LEU A 12 -2.50 -2.42 -9.31
C LEU A 12 -1.71 -1.80 -10.46
N ASP A 13 -2.27 -0.78 -11.11
CA ASP A 13 -1.58 -0.04 -12.17
C ASP A 13 -0.24 0.54 -11.70
N ARG A 14 -0.23 1.10 -10.48
CA ARG A 14 0.99 1.68 -9.87
C ARG A 14 2.02 0.62 -9.53
N MET A 15 1.59 -0.54 -9.05
CA MET A 15 2.49 -1.65 -8.76
C MET A 15 3.08 -2.24 -10.03
N GLN A 16 2.26 -2.50 -11.04
CA GLN A 16 2.71 -3.08 -12.31
C GLN A 16 3.63 -2.12 -13.07
N GLY A 17 3.25 -0.85 -13.20
CA GLY A 17 4.03 0.15 -13.92
C GLY A 17 5.38 0.49 -13.27
N ARG A 18 5.61 0.07 -12.03
CA ARG A 18 6.83 0.35 -11.26
C ARG A 18 7.57 -0.90 -10.80
N GLY A 19 7.07 -2.09 -11.16
CA GLY A 19 7.67 -3.37 -10.76
C GLY A 19 7.63 -3.62 -9.25
N VAL A 20 6.63 -3.11 -8.53
CA VAL A 20 6.50 -3.31 -7.08
C VAL A 20 5.85 -4.67 -6.82
N PRO A 21 6.57 -5.62 -6.19
CA PRO A 21 5.98 -6.90 -5.85
C PRO A 21 4.99 -6.75 -4.70
N PRO A 22 3.94 -7.59 -4.64
CA PRO A 22 2.99 -7.60 -3.52
C PRO A 22 3.67 -7.81 -2.16
N SER A 23 4.79 -8.56 -2.12
CA SER A 23 5.58 -8.76 -0.90
C SER A 23 6.14 -7.45 -0.32
N ALA A 24 6.59 -6.51 -1.16
CA ALA A 24 7.08 -5.21 -0.69
C ALA A 24 5.95 -4.34 -0.14
N VAL A 25 4.73 -4.50 -0.65
CA VAL A 25 3.54 -3.84 -0.12
C VAL A 25 3.19 -4.40 1.26
N GLU A 26 3.15 -5.73 1.41
CA GLU A 26 2.87 -6.36 2.70
C GLU A 26 3.95 -6.05 3.73
N ASP A 27 5.22 -6.06 3.33
CA ASP A 27 6.34 -5.66 4.20
C ASP A 27 6.20 -4.22 4.70
N ALA A 28 5.85 -3.29 3.82
CA ALA A 28 5.60 -1.89 4.21
C ALA A 28 4.42 -1.76 5.19
N ILE A 29 3.38 -2.58 5.06
CA ILE A 29 2.22 -2.58 5.97
C ILE A 29 2.56 -3.23 7.32
N GLN A 30 3.34 -4.31 7.33
CA GLN A 30 3.63 -5.09 8.55
C GLN A 30 4.78 -4.50 9.36
N ASN A 31 5.86 -4.08 8.69
CA ASN A 31 7.10 -3.65 9.31
C ASN A 31 7.33 -2.13 9.17
N GLY A 32 6.63 -1.47 8.24
CA GLY A 32 6.81 -0.05 7.97
C GLY A 32 6.14 0.88 8.98
N ALA A 33 6.51 2.17 8.89
CA ALA A 33 5.93 3.20 9.73
C ALA A 33 4.49 3.51 9.30
N SER A 34 3.54 3.30 10.21
CA SER A 34 2.12 3.59 10.01
C SER A 34 1.77 4.97 10.55
N LYS A 35 1.01 5.75 9.78
CA LYS A 35 0.42 7.02 10.23
C LYS A 35 -0.99 7.23 9.67
N PRO A 36 -1.85 8.00 10.36
CA PRO A 36 -3.14 8.41 9.79
C PRO A 36 -2.95 9.11 8.44
N GLY A 37 -3.77 8.76 7.46
CA GLY A 37 -3.79 9.41 6.16
C GLY A 37 -4.51 10.75 6.18
N ASN A 38 -4.58 11.38 5.00
CA ASN A 38 -5.23 12.68 4.82
C ASN A 38 -6.76 12.57 4.63
N GLN A 39 -7.29 11.36 4.47
CA GLN A 39 -8.70 11.09 4.35
C GLN A 39 -9.20 10.30 5.57
N PRO A 40 -10.48 10.47 5.95
CA PRO A 40 -11.10 9.63 6.98
C PRO A 40 -10.87 8.15 6.67
N ASP A 41 -10.57 7.37 7.70
CA ASP A 41 -10.38 5.93 7.61
C ASP A 41 -9.28 5.48 6.65
N THR A 42 -8.26 6.32 6.42
CA THR A 42 -7.07 5.94 5.66
C THR A 42 -5.84 5.88 6.56
N THR A 43 -4.95 4.95 6.25
CA THR A 43 -3.65 4.80 6.92
C THR A 43 -2.56 4.73 5.87
N VAL A 44 -1.51 5.51 6.08
CA VAL A 44 -0.33 5.55 5.22
C VAL A 44 0.76 4.73 5.91
N HIS A 45 1.25 3.72 5.21
CA HIS A 45 2.33 2.85 5.61
C HIS A 45 3.55 3.18 4.79
N THR A 46 4.68 3.48 5.43
CA THR A 46 5.94 3.81 4.75
C THR A 46 6.95 2.74 5.10
N GLY A 47 7.24 1.85 4.15
CA GLY A 47 8.27 0.84 4.29
C GLY A 47 9.67 1.41 4.03
N GLU A 48 10.68 0.79 4.64
CA GLU A 48 12.08 1.17 4.45
C GLU A 48 12.56 0.95 3.01
N ASN A 49 11.90 0.04 2.27
CA ASN A 49 12.15 -0.25 0.86
C ASN A 49 11.73 0.90 -0.10
N GLY A 50 11.42 2.11 0.41
CA GLY A 50 10.98 3.25 -0.38
C GLY A 50 9.54 3.13 -0.92
N VAL A 51 8.81 2.10 -0.50
CA VAL A 51 7.40 1.86 -0.86
C VAL A 51 6.49 2.47 0.20
N THR A 52 5.60 3.34 -0.23
CA THR A 52 4.52 3.90 0.58
C THR A 52 3.19 3.33 0.10
N VAL A 53 2.42 2.79 1.03
CA VAL A 53 1.14 2.14 0.78
C VAL A 53 0.06 2.88 1.52
N VAL A 54 -1.07 3.14 0.87
CA VAL A 54 -2.23 3.72 1.53
C VAL A 54 -3.34 2.68 1.62
N THR A 55 -3.78 2.38 2.83
CA THR A 55 -4.87 1.45 3.11
C THR A 55 -6.12 2.18 3.58
N GLY A 56 -7.30 1.66 3.24
CA GLY A 56 -8.59 2.16 3.76
C GLY A 56 -9.04 1.45 5.04
N SER A 57 -10.27 1.76 5.50
CA SER A 57 -10.89 1.21 6.73
C SER A 57 -10.91 -0.32 6.79
N ARG A 58 -11.00 -0.98 5.64
CA ARG A 58 -11.08 -2.44 5.55
C ARG A 58 -9.72 -3.10 5.32
N GLY A 59 -8.62 -2.34 5.39
CA GLY A 59 -7.28 -2.83 5.08
C GLY A 59 -7.02 -3.03 3.58
N ASN A 60 -7.94 -2.60 2.71
CA ASN A 60 -7.75 -2.63 1.26
C ASN A 60 -6.73 -1.57 0.81
N VAL A 61 -5.88 -1.91 -0.14
CA VAL A 61 -4.89 -0.99 -0.71
C VAL A 61 -5.57 -0.08 -1.72
N ILE A 62 -5.57 1.22 -1.40
CA ILE A 62 -6.14 2.26 -2.23
C ILE A 62 -5.12 2.73 -3.27
N THR A 63 -3.86 2.92 -2.87
CA THR A 63 -2.78 3.31 -3.78
C THR A 63 -1.41 2.86 -3.26
N VAL A 64 -0.47 2.74 -4.18
CA VAL A 64 0.95 2.45 -3.90
C VAL A 64 1.79 3.56 -4.55
N ILE A 65 2.70 4.10 -3.77
CA ILE A 65 3.60 5.18 -4.17
C ILE A 65 5.01 4.69 -3.87
N THR A 66 5.87 4.62 -4.88
CA THR A 66 7.31 4.44 -4.66
C THR A 66 8.00 5.78 -4.82
N ARG A 67 9.04 6.03 -4.03
CA ARG A 67 9.98 7.11 -4.32
C ARG A 67 11.00 6.70 -5.37
#